data_AF-L7IX85-F1
#
_entry.id   AF-L7IX85-F1
#
_cell.length_a   1.000
_cell.length_b   1.000
_cell.length_c   1.000
_cell.angle_alpha   90.00
_cell.angle_beta   90.00
_cell.angle_gamma   90.00
#
_symmetry.space_group_name_H-M   'P 1'
#
loop_
_entity.id
_entity.type
_entity.pdbx_description
1 polymer ?
#
loop_
_entity_poly.entity_id
_entity_poly.type
_entity_poly.pdbx_seq_one_letter_code
_entity_poly.pdbx_strand_id
1 'polypeptide(L)'
;MASSLRGQTMRVPDWRPIFDQWHHAVNPMYRKLIPVVDCTLERVVSDPIRLAKLKKSDFALFASSWVPEADWEVLKTIAVFCLWMFLFDDTIDAQIVPGVTSYASSYELACEYRRRTLDFIHFHLGLSVTGGSEPVCPHVVSTLFAEVALHFRKLLDKAQRKAFYGSLQYFIEATAPEQANRLSGELPRVADFYEWRLGTTAVDAMCDLACAFVRGNIPPKIIRAEEPILRLEANKNTIYVNDILSLKKEIRDDTLMNLVVLTMAETGNNLESVINSLSGELVKCGQNFDASSHRMRAMAAEYGPSTQQDVEKLITEYQRIITAVWTWTCLTPRYGQTEMTNTCFSCGDHVVICKGFLGVLMAVCGFLRSWRYVRPAVRLTRKISVTSQILYAHRLLPWSRSGTCSVSPANLELDARAQEIQDQQSKSGILSPEPVLSKATFYILLYGLAAQSIIQKEIEDQNTHRKAKRIVRLQGKVKTHRILK
;
A
#
# COMPACT_ATOMS: atom_id res chain seq x y z
N MET A 1 -18.12 -17.94 10.63
CA MET A 1 -18.01 -17.21 9.34
C MET A 1 -16.56 -17.07 8.87
N ALA A 2 -15.62 -16.50 9.64
CA ALA A 2 -14.21 -16.40 9.20
C ALA A 2 -13.61 -17.74 8.71
N SER A 3 -13.79 -18.81 9.48
CA SER A 3 -13.27 -20.14 9.13
C SER A 3 -13.86 -20.71 7.83
N SER A 4 -15.10 -20.39 7.48
CA SER A 4 -15.70 -20.86 6.23
C SER A 4 -15.16 -20.12 5.01
N LEU A 5 -14.65 -18.90 5.16
CA LEU A 5 -14.04 -18.11 4.08
C LEU A 5 -12.55 -18.43 3.87
N ARG A 6 -11.84 -18.89 4.92
CA ARG A 6 -10.41 -19.24 4.82
C ARG A 6 -10.21 -20.36 3.79
N GLY A 7 -9.31 -20.13 2.83
CA GLY A 7 -8.97 -21.08 1.77
C GLY A 7 -9.86 -20.99 0.52
N GLN A 8 -10.93 -20.20 0.53
CA GLN A 8 -11.71 -19.91 -0.67
C GLN A 8 -10.95 -18.98 -1.63
N THR A 9 -11.25 -19.09 -2.92
CA THR A 9 -10.78 -18.14 -3.93
C THR A 9 -11.88 -17.11 -4.20
N MET A 10 -11.60 -15.84 -3.92
CA MET A 10 -12.48 -14.72 -4.26
C MET A 10 -12.13 -14.20 -5.66
N ARG A 11 -13.12 -14.16 -6.57
CA ARG A 11 -12.97 -13.57 -7.90
C ARG A 11 -13.68 -12.23 -7.92
N VAL A 12 -12.93 -11.17 -8.17
CA VAL A 12 -13.47 -9.81 -8.29
C VAL A 12 -13.67 -9.51 -9.78
N PRO A 13 -14.85 -9.03 -10.20
CA PRO A 13 -15.07 -8.57 -11.56
C PRO A 13 -14.10 -7.46 -11.96
N ASP A 14 -13.87 -7.31 -13.27
CA ASP A 14 -13.05 -6.21 -13.77
C ASP A 14 -13.78 -4.88 -13.65
N TRP A 15 -13.28 -4.01 -12.77
CA TRP A 15 -13.87 -2.68 -12.53
C TRP A 15 -13.27 -1.57 -13.40
N ARG A 16 -12.26 -1.85 -14.24
CA ARG A 16 -11.68 -0.87 -15.17
C ARG A 16 -12.72 -0.12 -16.00
N PRO A 17 -13.80 -0.73 -16.51
CA PRO A 17 -14.84 0.01 -17.24
C PRO A 17 -15.52 1.13 -16.43
N ILE A 18 -15.49 1.08 -15.10
CA ILE A 18 -16.01 2.15 -14.22
C ILE A 18 -14.98 3.28 -14.08
N PHE A 19 -13.72 2.89 -13.83
CA PHE A 19 -12.70 3.84 -13.40
C PHE A 19 -11.90 4.43 -14.56
N ASP A 20 -11.59 3.68 -15.62
CA ASP A 20 -10.69 4.12 -16.72
C ASP A 20 -11.19 5.36 -17.47
N GLN A 21 -12.50 5.65 -17.38
CA GLN A 21 -13.11 6.86 -17.93
C GLN A 21 -12.84 8.12 -17.10
N TRP A 22 -12.44 7.98 -15.84
CA TRP A 22 -12.11 9.07 -14.93
C TRP A 22 -10.60 9.35 -14.94
N HIS A 23 -10.21 10.54 -14.49
CA HIS A 23 -8.81 10.94 -14.50
C HIS A 23 -7.96 10.12 -13.52
N HIS A 24 -6.94 9.43 -14.05
CA HIS A 24 -5.91 8.74 -13.27
C HIS A 24 -4.57 9.43 -13.43
N ALA A 25 -3.96 9.81 -12.31
CA ALA A 25 -2.58 10.29 -12.31
C ALA A 25 -1.91 9.99 -10.98
N VAL A 26 -0.58 10.06 -10.97
CA VAL A 26 0.23 9.98 -9.76
C VAL A 26 1.17 11.16 -9.77
N ASN A 27 1.24 11.89 -8.67
CA ASN A 27 2.11 13.05 -8.54
C ASN A 27 3.56 12.69 -8.90
N PRO A 28 4.25 13.45 -9.78
CA PRO A 28 5.63 13.16 -10.18
C PRO A 28 6.61 13.08 -9.01
N MET A 29 6.28 13.72 -7.89
CA MET A 29 7.07 13.74 -6.66
C MET A 29 6.83 12.54 -5.75
N TYR A 30 6.00 11.56 -6.15
CA TYR A 30 5.67 10.34 -5.39
C TYR A 30 6.92 9.66 -4.79
N ARG A 31 7.98 9.44 -5.60
CA ARG A 31 9.21 8.80 -5.11
C ARG A 31 9.92 9.60 -4.02
N LYS A 32 9.84 10.93 -4.07
CA LYS A 32 10.40 11.84 -3.06
C LYS A 32 9.52 11.86 -1.80
N LEU A 33 8.23 11.58 -1.93
CA LEU A 33 7.28 11.55 -0.81
C LEU A 33 7.44 10.31 0.08
N ILE A 34 7.84 9.16 -0.48
CA ILE A 34 8.05 7.90 0.27
C ILE A 34 8.91 8.10 1.54
N PRO A 35 10.14 8.65 1.48
CA PRO A 35 10.94 8.83 2.70
C PRO A 35 10.31 9.80 3.70
N VAL A 36 9.51 10.79 3.25
CA VAL A 36 8.78 11.69 4.15
C VAL A 36 7.73 10.91 4.94
N VAL A 37 6.92 10.10 4.24
CA VAL A 37 5.91 9.23 4.86
C VAL A 37 6.55 8.24 5.84
N ASP A 38 7.64 7.61 5.45
CA ASP A 38 8.36 6.65 6.29
C ASP A 38 8.92 7.29 7.57
N CYS A 39 9.51 8.48 7.46
CA CYS A 39 10.03 9.23 8.62
C CYS A 39 8.89 9.69 9.54
N THR A 40 7.75 10.12 8.96
CA THR A 40 6.57 10.51 9.75
C THR A 40 6.04 9.32 10.54
N LEU A 41 5.98 8.13 9.94
CA LEU A 41 5.58 6.89 10.61
C LEU A 41 6.54 6.52 11.76
N GLU A 42 7.85 6.59 11.55
CA GLU A 42 8.86 6.32 12.58
C GLU A 42 8.69 7.21 13.83
N ARG A 43 8.19 8.43 13.63
CA ARG A 43 8.02 9.42 14.70
C ARG A 43 6.82 9.14 15.61
N VAL A 44 5.80 8.43 15.12
CA VAL A 44 4.53 8.23 15.83
C VAL A 44 4.15 6.76 16.07
N VAL A 45 4.88 5.81 15.49
CA VAL A 45 4.65 4.37 15.66
C VAL A 45 5.87 3.72 16.31
N SER A 46 5.71 3.31 17.57
CA SER A 46 6.78 2.69 18.36
C SER A 46 6.93 1.18 18.12
N ASP A 47 5.84 0.48 17.80
CA ASP A 47 5.89 -0.97 17.56
C ASP A 47 6.57 -1.28 16.20
N PRO A 48 7.73 -1.96 16.18
CA PRO A 48 8.49 -2.17 14.96
C PRO A 48 7.78 -3.06 13.94
N ILE A 49 6.93 -4.00 14.40
CA ILE A 49 6.16 -4.88 13.52
C ILE A 49 5.07 -4.09 12.80
N ARG A 50 4.29 -3.29 13.53
CA ARG A 50 3.27 -2.38 13.00
C ARG A 50 3.91 -1.34 12.08
N LEU A 51 5.03 -0.73 12.47
CA LEU A 51 5.75 0.23 11.65
C LEU A 51 6.15 -0.38 10.29
N ALA A 52 6.72 -1.58 10.30
CA ALA A 52 7.10 -2.28 9.06
C ALA A 52 5.89 -2.59 8.16
N LYS A 53 4.71 -2.92 8.73
CA LYS A 53 3.46 -3.12 7.98
C LYS A 53 2.93 -1.81 7.40
N LEU A 54 2.96 -0.72 8.15
CA LEU A 54 2.49 0.59 7.72
C LEU A 54 3.35 1.16 6.59
N LYS A 55 4.68 1.07 6.69
CA LYS A 55 5.58 1.45 5.59
C LYS A 55 5.31 0.69 4.29
N LYS A 56 4.99 -0.61 4.41
CA LYS A 56 4.59 -1.43 3.26
C LYS A 56 3.21 -1.07 2.70
N SER A 57 2.40 -0.30 3.42
CA SER A 57 1.06 0.11 2.95
C SER A 57 1.11 1.23 1.90
N ASP A 58 2.27 1.84 1.66
CA ASP A 58 2.50 2.87 0.62
C ASP A 58 1.46 4.00 0.62
N PHE A 59 1.33 4.70 1.77
CA PHE A 59 0.46 5.88 1.87
C PHE A 59 0.94 7.05 1.00
N ALA A 60 2.20 7.03 0.57
CA ALA A 60 2.72 8.00 -0.39
C ALA A 60 2.03 7.85 -1.75
N LEU A 61 1.76 6.62 -2.21
CA LEU A 61 0.99 6.37 -3.43
C LEU A 61 -0.43 6.91 -3.30
N PHE A 62 -1.13 6.63 -2.18
CA PHE A 62 -2.49 7.13 -1.96
C PHE A 62 -2.57 8.65 -2.08
N ALA A 63 -1.73 9.38 -1.33
CA ALA A 63 -1.68 10.83 -1.38
C ALA A 63 -1.29 11.36 -2.78
N SER A 64 -0.34 10.72 -3.44
CA SER A 64 0.11 11.12 -4.78
C SER A 64 -0.94 10.87 -5.86
N SER A 65 -1.78 9.87 -5.70
CA SER A 65 -2.91 9.59 -6.58
C SER A 65 -4.10 10.52 -6.32
N TRP A 66 -4.30 10.94 -5.06
CA TRP A 66 -5.38 11.87 -4.72
C TRP A 66 -5.10 13.28 -5.23
N VAL A 67 -3.87 13.78 -5.04
CA VAL A 67 -3.48 15.15 -5.46
C VAL A 67 -2.33 15.13 -6.48
N PRO A 68 -2.57 14.60 -7.71
CA PRO A 68 -1.51 14.35 -8.69
C PRO A 68 -0.85 15.63 -9.22
N GLU A 69 -1.55 16.76 -9.17
CA GLU A 69 -1.07 18.05 -9.67
C GLU A 69 -0.63 19.00 -8.54
N ALA A 70 -0.79 18.60 -7.28
CA ALA A 70 -0.43 19.45 -6.15
C ALA A 70 1.07 19.76 -6.11
N ASP A 71 1.38 20.96 -5.65
CA ASP A 71 2.74 21.32 -5.29
C ASP A 71 3.26 20.47 -4.11
N TRP A 72 4.56 20.58 -3.86
CA TRP A 72 5.23 19.78 -2.84
C TRP A 72 4.69 20.00 -1.42
N GLU A 73 4.26 21.22 -1.07
CA GLU A 73 3.77 21.52 0.27
C GLU A 73 2.36 20.96 0.47
N VAL A 74 1.48 21.10 -0.52
CA VAL A 74 0.14 20.51 -0.49
C VAL A 74 0.23 18.99 -0.49
N LEU A 75 1.08 18.39 -1.33
CA LEU A 75 1.28 16.93 -1.38
C LEU A 75 1.73 16.36 -0.04
N LYS A 76 2.73 16.99 0.62
CA LYS A 76 3.16 16.57 1.97
C LYS A 76 2.04 16.70 2.99
N THR A 77 1.29 17.80 2.95
CA THR A 77 0.17 18.07 3.86
C THR A 77 -0.87 16.96 3.74
N ILE A 78 -1.27 16.64 2.51
CA ILE A 78 -2.22 15.57 2.24
C ILE A 78 -1.68 14.21 2.68
N ALA A 79 -0.40 13.91 2.43
CA ALA A 79 0.20 12.66 2.88
C ALA A 79 0.17 12.49 4.41
N VAL A 80 0.52 13.55 5.15
CA VAL A 80 0.47 13.52 6.63
C VAL A 80 -0.97 13.46 7.14
N PHE A 81 -1.91 14.13 6.46
CA PHE A 81 -3.34 14.03 6.79
C PHE A 81 -3.88 12.61 6.57
N CYS A 82 -3.55 11.97 5.44
CA CYS A 82 -3.89 10.56 5.19
C CYS A 82 -3.33 9.65 6.29
N LEU A 83 -2.06 9.83 6.68
CA LEU A 83 -1.47 9.08 7.78
C LEU A 83 -2.24 9.28 9.09
N TRP A 84 -2.61 10.52 9.42
CA TRP A 84 -3.42 10.79 10.60
C TRP A 84 -4.76 10.06 10.56
N MET A 85 -5.50 10.12 9.45
CA MET A 85 -6.79 9.42 9.31
C MET A 85 -6.66 7.92 9.55
N PHE A 86 -5.73 7.25 8.86
CA PHE A 86 -5.52 5.81 9.01
C PHE A 86 -5.02 5.41 10.41
N LEU A 87 -4.14 6.21 11.02
CA LEU A 87 -3.59 5.90 12.34
C LEU A 87 -4.58 6.19 13.47
N PHE A 88 -5.44 7.19 13.31
CA PHE A 88 -6.53 7.45 14.25
C PHE A 88 -7.48 6.26 14.27
N ASP A 89 -7.92 5.82 13.09
CA ASP A 89 -8.78 4.66 12.90
C ASP A 89 -8.16 3.39 13.48
N ASP A 90 -6.94 3.04 13.06
CA ASP A 90 -6.18 1.88 13.58
C ASP A 90 -6.00 1.92 15.12
N THR A 91 -6.04 3.09 15.77
CA THR A 91 -5.91 3.19 17.24
C THR A 91 -7.16 2.66 17.95
N ILE A 92 -8.34 2.87 17.36
CA ILE A 92 -9.62 2.40 17.87
C ILE A 92 -9.92 0.98 17.35
N ASP A 93 -9.53 0.64 16.12
CA ASP A 93 -9.82 -0.66 15.49
C ASP A 93 -8.69 -1.70 15.62
N ALA A 94 -7.67 -1.43 16.45
CA ALA A 94 -6.58 -2.39 16.66
C ALA A 94 -7.08 -3.75 17.16
N GLN A 95 -6.31 -4.80 16.86
CA GLN A 95 -6.56 -6.14 17.41
C GLN A 95 -6.56 -6.10 18.94
N ILE A 96 -7.63 -6.63 19.54
CA ILE A 96 -7.73 -6.76 21.00
C ILE A 96 -6.78 -7.86 21.48
N VAL A 97 -5.88 -7.50 22.39
CA VAL A 97 -5.00 -8.45 23.07
C VAL A 97 -5.63 -8.81 24.43
N PRO A 98 -5.93 -10.09 24.70
CA PRO A 98 -6.54 -10.50 25.97
C PRO A 98 -5.72 -10.03 27.18
N GLY A 99 -6.41 -9.45 28.17
CA GLY A 99 -5.78 -8.95 29.40
C GLY A 99 -5.04 -7.61 29.28
N VAL A 100 -5.04 -6.97 28.10
CA VAL A 100 -4.43 -5.65 27.89
C VAL A 100 -5.53 -4.62 27.62
N THR A 101 -5.69 -3.66 28.53
CA THR A 101 -6.58 -2.51 28.30
C THR A 101 -5.97 -1.56 27.28
N SER A 102 -6.72 -1.26 26.23
CA SER A 102 -6.34 -0.35 25.15
C SER A 102 -7.57 0.43 24.67
N TYR A 103 -7.36 1.42 23.79
CA TYR A 103 -8.48 2.11 23.13
C TYR A 103 -9.35 1.13 22.33
N ALA A 104 -8.78 0.08 21.74
CA ALA A 104 -9.55 -0.89 20.97
C ALA A 104 -10.42 -1.82 21.84
N SER A 105 -10.03 -2.04 23.10
CA SER A 105 -10.66 -2.99 24.02
C SER A 105 -11.54 -2.36 25.10
N SER A 106 -11.53 -1.03 25.26
CA SER A 106 -12.40 -0.30 26.19
C SER A 106 -13.16 0.80 25.45
N TYR A 107 -14.48 0.71 25.50
CA TYR A 107 -15.37 1.68 24.88
C TYR A 107 -15.25 3.05 25.56
N GLU A 108 -15.13 3.09 26.88
CA GLU A 108 -15.01 4.31 27.68
C GLU A 108 -13.72 5.08 27.36
N LEU A 109 -12.59 4.37 27.30
CA LEU A 109 -11.31 4.98 26.93
C LEU A 109 -11.33 5.52 25.50
N ALA A 110 -11.95 4.80 24.57
CA ALA A 110 -12.10 5.26 23.20
C ALA A 110 -13.06 6.47 23.09
N CYS A 111 -14.15 6.50 23.85
CA CYS A 111 -15.04 7.67 23.92
C CYS A 111 -14.30 8.93 24.40
N GLU A 112 -13.48 8.81 25.43
CA GLU A 112 -12.66 9.93 25.90
C GLU A 112 -11.60 10.33 24.85
N TYR A 113 -11.00 9.36 24.16
CA TYR A 113 -10.06 9.62 23.06
C TYR A 113 -10.70 10.37 21.89
N ARG A 114 -11.90 9.96 21.45
CA ARG A 114 -12.69 10.65 20.41
C ARG A 114 -12.97 12.09 20.83
N ARG A 115 -13.55 12.27 22.02
CA ARG A 115 -13.90 13.59 22.56
C ARG A 115 -12.70 14.54 22.61
N ARG A 116 -11.59 14.08 23.20
CA ARG A 116 -10.36 14.88 23.26
C ARG A 116 -9.77 15.16 21.88
N THR A 117 -9.88 14.23 20.94
CA THR A 117 -9.41 14.44 19.55
C THR A 117 -10.24 15.52 18.87
N LEU A 118 -11.55 15.55 19.06
CA LEU A 118 -12.41 16.61 18.54
C LEU A 118 -12.05 17.98 19.11
N ASP A 119 -11.89 18.09 20.44
CA ASP A 119 -11.45 19.33 21.09
C ASP A 119 -10.11 19.82 20.52
N PHE A 120 -9.17 18.90 20.32
CA PHE A 120 -7.84 19.17 19.79
C PHE A 120 -7.90 19.65 18.33
N ILE A 121 -8.66 18.97 17.45
CA ILE A 121 -8.88 19.38 16.07
C ILE A 121 -9.54 20.76 16.01
N HIS A 122 -10.58 20.99 16.80
CA HIS A 122 -11.32 22.26 16.84
C HIS A 122 -10.39 23.44 17.21
N PHE A 123 -9.51 23.21 18.20
CA PHE A 123 -8.50 24.18 18.59
C PHE A 123 -7.48 24.44 17.47
N HIS A 124 -6.87 23.39 16.90
CA HIS A 124 -5.84 23.54 15.88
C HIS A 124 -6.37 24.13 14.57
N LEU A 125 -7.62 23.87 14.21
CA LEU A 125 -8.30 24.57 13.11
C LEU A 125 -8.60 26.03 13.44
N GLY A 126 -8.43 26.49 14.67
CA GLY A 126 -8.67 27.89 15.06
C GLY A 126 -10.15 28.25 15.10
N LEU A 127 -10.96 27.28 15.51
CA LEU A 127 -12.41 27.44 15.68
C LEU A 127 -12.76 27.72 17.14
N SER A 128 -11.87 27.42 18.08
CA SER A 128 -12.01 27.71 19.51
C SER A 128 -12.02 29.21 19.80
N VAL A 129 -12.54 29.56 20.99
CA VAL A 129 -12.59 30.94 21.49
C VAL A 129 -11.17 31.53 21.57
N THR A 130 -11.01 32.77 21.13
CA THR A 130 -9.73 33.50 21.18
C THR A 130 -9.20 33.56 22.61
N GLY A 131 -7.95 33.15 22.82
CA GLY A 131 -7.30 33.17 24.14
C GLY A 131 -7.43 31.90 24.96
N GLY A 132 -8.09 30.85 24.45
CA GLY A 132 -8.06 29.52 25.08
C GLY A 132 -6.68 28.87 25.06
N SER A 133 -6.37 28.07 26.09
CA SER A 133 -5.17 27.23 26.11
C SER A 133 -5.30 26.04 25.14
N GLU A 134 -4.18 25.63 24.55
CA GLU A 134 -4.12 24.42 23.72
C GLU A 134 -4.54 23.18 24.54
N PRO A 135 -5.48 22.36 24.06
CA PRO A 135 -5.86 21.12 24.72
C PRO A 135 -4.68 20.15 24.81
N VAL A 136 -4.61 19.36 25.89
CA VAL A 136 -3.58 18.33 26.03
C VAL A 136 -3.73 17.31 24.89
N CYS A 137 -2.65 17.12 24.14
CA CYS A 137 -2.59 16.19 23.01
C CYS A 137 -3.18 14.81 23.40
N PRO A 138 -4.25 14.33 22.72
CA PRO A 138 -4.95 13.11 23.11
C PRO A 138 -4.10 11.86 22.95
N HIS A 139 -3.30 11.81 21.89
CA HIS A 139 -2.45 10.69 21.53
C HIS A 139 -1.32 11.17 20.61
N VAL A 140 -0.19 10.46 20.55
CA VAL A 140 0.95 10.86 19.70
C VAL A 140 0.55 11.04 18.22
N VAL A 141 -0.40 10.23 17.73
CA VAL A 141 -0.95 10.35 16.37
C VAL A 141 -1.61 11.71 16.13
N SER A 142 -2.27 12.29 17.13
CA SER A 142 -2.95 13.59 17.01
C SER A 142 -1.98 14.73 16.70
N THR A 143 -0.67 14.59 17.02
CA THR A 143 0.35 15.58 16.65
C THR A 143 0.47 15.77 15.13
N LEU A 144 0.17 14.73 14.34
CA LEU A 144 0.13 14.83 12.88
C LEU A 144 -0.98 15.78 12.41
N PHE A 145 -2.13 15.77 13.09
CA PHE A 145 -3.22 16.70 12.77
C PHE A 145 -2.84 18.15 13.09
N ALA A 146 -2.21 18.39 14.24
CA ALA A 146 -1.73 19.73 14.59
C ALA A 146 -0.78 20.30 13.53
N GLU A 147 0.10 19.47 12.97
CA GLU A 147 1.03 19.84 11.90
C GLU A 147 0.27 20.27 10.64
N VAL A 148 -0.66 19.45 10.13
CA VAL A 148 -1.40 19.76 8.89
C VAL A 148 -2.44 20.88 9.08
N ALA A 149 -2.96 21.06 10.30
CA ALA A 149 -3.92 22.11 10.61
C ALA A 149 -3.33 23.51 10.36
N LEU A 150 -2.02 23.71 10.56
CA LEU A 150 -1.34 24.97 10.23
C LEU A 150 -1.46 25.31 8.74
N HIS A 151 -1.45 24.29 7.88
CA HIS A 151 -1.59 24.46 6.44
C HIS A 151 -3.07 24.62 6.06
N PHE A 152 -3.95 23.82 6.65
CA PHE A 152 -5.40 23.97 6.45
C PHE A 152 -5.91 25.35 6.85
N ARG A 153 -5.38 25.99 7.90
CA ARG A 153 -5.72 27.38 8.25
C ARG A 153 -5.34 28.42 7.20
N LYS A 154 -4.33 28.13 6.37
CA LYS A 154 -3.91 29.01 5.27
C LYS A 154 -4.72 28.73 4.00
N LEU A 155 -5.13 27.48 3.80
CA LEU A 155 -5.87 27.03 2.63
C LEU A 155 -7.37 27.31 2.74
N LEU A 156 -7.94 27.17 3.94
CA LEU A 156 -9.36 27.21 4.23
C LEU A 156 -9.74 28.50 4.95
N ASP A 157 -10.81 29.15 4.50
CA ASP A 157 -11.43 30.23 5.27
C ASP A 157 -12.11 29.70 6.55
N LYS A 158 -12.70 30.59 7.36
CA LYS A 158 -13.34 30.18 8.62
C LYS A 158 -14.58 29.30 8.41
N ALA A 159 -15.36 29.52 7.35
CA ALA A 159 -16.55 28.73 7.05
C ALA A 159 -16.16 27.33 6.55
N GLN A 160 -15.19 27.25 5.64
CA GLN A 160 -14.63 26.00 5.15
C GLN A 160 -14.01 25.17 6.26
N ARG A 161 -13.28 25.79 7.21
CA ARG A 161 -12.76 25.08 8.39
C ARG A 161 -13.85 24.51 9.28
N LYS A 162 -14.98 25.21 9.44
CA LYS A 162 -16.13 24.69 10.20
C LYS A 162 -16.78 23.49 9.49
N ALA A 163 -16.95 23.55 8.17
CA ALA A 163 -17.46 22.44 7.38
C ALA A 163 -16.53 21.23 7.49
N PHE A 164 -15.23 21.43 7.28
CA PHE A 164 -14.20 20.40 7.41
C PHE A 164 -14.17 19.79 8.82
N TYR A 165 -14.27 20.60 9.87
CA TYR A 165 -14.43 20.10 11.23
C TYR A 165 -15.69 19.24 11.40
N GLY A 166 -16.82 19.66 10.84
CA GLY A 166 -18.06 18.87 10.87
C GLY A 166 -17.91 17.49 10.22
N SER A 167 -17.25 17.42 9.05
CA SER A 167 -16.97 16.14 8.39
C SER A 167 -16.01 15.26 9.20
N LEU A 168 -14.99 15.84 9.82
CA LEU A 168 -14.09 15.11 10.74
C LEU A 168 -14.82 14.64 12.00
N GLN A 169 -15.75 15.45 12.51
CA GLN A 169 -16.58 15.09 13.65
C GLN A 169 -17.46 13.89 13.31
N TYR A 170 -18.16 13.93 12.17
CA TYR A 170 -18.95 12.80 11.69
C TYR A 170 -18.11 11.52 11.53
N PHE A 171 -16.92 11.62 10.94
CA PHE A 171 -15.98 10.50 10.86
C PHE A 171 -15.62 9.92 12.23
N ILE A 172 -15.17 10.76 13.16
CA ILE A 172 -14.73 10.34 14.49
C ILE A 172 -15.88 9.72 15.29
N GLU A 173 -17.06 10.33 15.26
CA GLU A 173 -18.24 9.85 15.98
C GLU A 173 -18.77 8.52 15.40
N ALA A 174 -18.69 8.32 14.08
CA ALA A 174 -19.10 7.08 13.43
C ALA A 174 -18.27 5.86 13.86
N THR A 175 -17.05 6.05 14.36
CA THR A 175 -16.25 4.94 14.91
C THR A 175 -16.79 4.40 16.24
N ALA A 176 -17.72 5.10 16.91
CA ALA A 176 -18.31 4.66 18.17
C ALA A 176 -19.29 3.48 18.01
N PRO A 177 -20.35 3.55 17.16
CA PRO A 177 -21.20 2.40 16.89
C PRO A 177 -20.44 1.22 16.27
N GLU A 178 -19.43 1.48 15.43
CA GLU A 178 -18.56 0.43 14.89
C GLU A 178 -17.82 -0.33 16.01
N GLN A 179 -17.18 0.40 16.93
CA GLN A 179 -16.52 -0.23 18.08
C GLN A 179 -17.51 -0.95 19.00
N ALA A 180 -18.67 -0.37 19.27
CA ALA A 180 -19.67 -0.97 20.15
C ALA A 180 -20.14 -2.33 19.60
N ASN A 181 -20.40 -2.42 18.29
CA ASN A 181 -20.72 -3.69 17.63
C ASN A 181 -19.54 -4.68 17.67
N ARG A 182 -18.32 -4.21 17.40
CA ARG A 182 -17.13 -5.08 17.49
C ARG A 182 -16.94 -5.67 18.89
N LEU A 183 -17.21 -4.88 19.94
CA LEU A 183 -17.09 -5.31 21.34
C LEU A 183 -18.24 -6.21 21.81
N SER A 184 -19.44 -6.10 21.23
CA SER A 184 -20.55 -7.00 21.56
C SER A 184 -20.31 -8.42 21.04
N GLY A 185 -19.49 -8.57 20.00
CA GLY A 185 -19.23 -9.84 19.33
C GLY A 185 -20.38 -10.28 18.41
N GLU A 186 -21.39 -9.44 18.23
CA GLU A 186 -22.53 -9.69 17.35
C GLU A 186 -22.26 -9.14 15.94
N LEU A 187 -22.90 -9.75 14.93
CA LEU A 187 -22.89 -9.22 13.58
C LEU A 187 -24.06 -8.23 13.42
N PRO A 188 -23.81 -6.97 13.05
CA PRO A 188 -24.89 -6.03 12.77
C PRO A 188 -25.65 -6.43 11.50
N ARG A 189 -26.88 -5.92 11.34
CA ARG A 189 -27.58 -5.97 10.05
C ARG A 189 -26.82 -5.11 9.04
N VAL A 190 -26.91 -5.46 7.75
CA VAL A 190 -26.24 -4.73 6.67
C VAL A 190 -26.66 -3.26 6.66
N ALA A 191 -27.95 -2.98 6.85
CA ALA A 191 -28.48 -1.62 6.87
C ALA A 191 -27.87 -0.78 8.01
N ASP A 192 -27.85 -1.32 9.23
CA ASP A 192 -27.28 -0.64 10.40
C ASP A 192 -25.78 -0.39 10.18
N PHE A 193 -25.05 -1.42 9.73
CA PHE A 193 -23.63 -1.29 9.39
C PHE A 193 -23.36 -0.17 8.39
N TYR A 194 -24.18 -0.08 7.34
CA TYR A 194 -23.99 0.90 6.29
C TYR A 194 -24.11 2.35 6.79
N GLU A 195 -24.98 2.60 7.78
CA GLU A 195 -25.20 3.95 8.32
C GLU A 195 -23.94 4.55 8.95
N TRP A 196 -23.24 3.79 9.80
CA TRP A 196 -21.98 4.27 10.37
C TRP A 196 -20.79 4.07 9.43
N ARG A 197 -20.81 3.07 8.53
CA ARG A 197 -19.73 2.85 7.56
C ARG A 197 -19.56 4.04 6.62
N LEU A 198 -20.63 4.76 6.27
CA LEU A 198 -20.56 6.03 5.54
C LEU A 198 -19.71 7.08 6.27
N GLY A 199 -19.76 7.13 7.59
CA GLY A 199 -18.93 8.03 8.38
C GLY A 199 -17.48 7.60 8.45
N THR A 200 -17.21 6.30 8.61
CA THR A 200 -15.86 5.80 8.91
C THR A 200 -14.89 5.82 7.71
N THR A 201 -15.35 6.17 6.51
CA THR A 201 -14.47 6.37 5.34
C THR A 201 -13.72 7.69 5.30
N ALA A 202 -14.17 8.69 6.07
CA ALA A 202 -13.70 10.08 6.02
C ALA A 202 -13.79 10.77 4.64
N VAL A 203 -14.55 10.23 3.68
CA VAL A 203 -14.66 10.78 2.31
C VAL A 203 -15.22 12.20 2.31
N ASP A 204 -16.17 12.50 3.19
CA ASP A 204 -16.72 13.85 3.31
C ASP A 204 -15.65 14.90 3.65
N ALA A 205 -14.68 14.56 4.51
CA ALA A 205 -13.56 15.44 4.83
C ALA A 205 -12.61 15.60 3.63
N MET A 206 -12.43 14.56 2.82
CA MET A 206 -11.67 14.65 1.57
C MET A 206 -12.38 15.55 0.54
N CYS A 207 -13.71 15.45 0.43
CA CYS A 207 -14.53 16.30 -0.42
C CYS A 207 -14.46 17.77 0.01
N ASP A 208 -14.45 18.07 1.31
CA ASP A 208 -14.32 19.45 1.80
C ASP A 208 -12.97 20.08 1.40
N LEU A 209 -11.89 19.29 1.40
CA LEU A 209 -10.58 19.74 0.91
C LEU A 209 -10.57 19.91 -0.61
N ALA A 210 -11.21 19.00 -1.36
CA ALA A 210 -11.38 19.13 -2.81
C ALA A 210 -12.09 20.44 -3.19
N CYS A 211 -13.19 20.79 -2.50
CA CYS A 211 -13.87 22.07 -2.70
C CYS A 211 -12.94 23.28 -2.49
N ALA A 212 -12.07 23.20 -1.50
CA ALA A 212 -11.10 24.25 -1.22
C ALA A 212 -9.96 24.34 -2.25
N PHE A 213 -9.58 23.23 -2.89
CA PHE A 213 -8.55 23.22 -3.95
C PHE A 213 -9.04 23.89 -5.23
N VAL A 214 -10.32 23.75 -5.56
CA VAL A 214 -10.91 24.39 -6.75
C VAL A 214 -10.87 25.91 -6.66
N ARG A 215 -11.06 26.48 -5.46
CA ARG A 215 -11.16 27.94 -5.20
C ARG A 215 -12.13 28.68 -6.13
N GLY A 216 -13.09 27.96 -6.68
CA GLY A 216 -14.06 28.46 -7.65
C GLY A 216 -15.29 29.07 -6.99
N ASN A 217 -16.03 29.87 -7.75
CA ASN A 217 -17.30 30.44 -7.30
C ASN A 217 -18.47 29.72 -7.98
N ILE A 218 -18.73 28.48 -7.57
CA ILE A 218 -19.85 27.69 -8.09
C ILE A 218 -21.14 28.19 -7.44
N PRO A 219 -22.16 28.61 -8.21
CA PRO A 219 -23.43 29.09 -7.66
C PRO A 219 -24.04 28.10 -6.66
N PRO A 220 -24.53 28.55 -5.50
CA PRO A 220 -25.12 27.67 -4.48
C PRO A 220 -26.32 26.83 -4.95
N LYS A 221 -26.97 27.22 -6.04
CA LYS A 221 -28.04 26.43 -6.67
C LYS A 221 -27.51 25.14 -7.30
N ILE A 222 -26.35 25.19 -7.94
CA ILE A 222 -25.70 24.03 -8.57
C ILE A 222 -25.19 23.08 -7.48
N ILE A 223 -24.45 23.64 -6.51
CA ILE A 223 -23.91 22.88 -5.38
C ILE A 223 -25.01 22.12 -4.64
N ARG A 224 -26.07 22.81 -4.20
CA ARG A 224 -27.17 22.17 -3.43
C ARG A 224 -27.94 21.10 -4.20
N ALA A 225 -27.96 21.15 -5.53
CA ALA A 225 -28.72 20.20 -6.34
C ALA A 225 -27.97 18.88 -6.54
N GLU A 226 -26.66 18.92 -6.77
CA GLU A 226 -25.92 17.76 -7.26
C GLU A 226 -24.75 17.32 -6.35
N GLU A 227 -24.12 18.23 -5.61
CA GLU A 227 -22.97 17.88 -4.77
C GLU A 227 -23.26 16.81 -3.70
N PRO A 228 -24.41 16.82 -2.99
CA PRO A 228 -24.73 15.76 -2.03
C PRO A 228 -24.78 14.37 -2.66
N ILE A 229 -25.22 14.26 -3.93
CA ILE A 229 -25.26 13.01 -4.67
C ILE A 229 -23.82 12.58 -5.01
N LEU A 230 -23.00 13.50 -5.52
CA LEU A 230 -21.59 13.21 -5.83
C LEU A 230 -20.81 12.73 -4.61
N ARG A 231 -20.94 13.42 -3.46
CA ARG A 231 -20.28 13.04 -2.19
C ARG A 231 -20.74 11.66 -1.73
N LEU A 232 -22.06 11.39 -1.77
CA LEU A 232 -22.61 10.10 -1.40
C LEU A 232 -22.05 8.99 -2.29
N GLU A 233 -22.11 9.13 -3.61
CA GLU A 233 -21.66 8.08 -4.53
C GLU A 233 -20.13 7.88 -4.50
N ALA A 234 -19.34 8.93 -4.24
CA ALA A 234 -17.90 8.81 -3.97
C ALA A 234 -17.62 8.01 -2.69
N ASN A 235 -18.42 8.23 -1.64
CA ASN A 235 -18.30 7.53 -0.38
C ASN A 235 -18.69 6.05 -0.53
N LYS A 236 -19.83 5.76 -1.16
CA LYS A 236 -20.25 4.38 -1.47
C LYS A 236 -19.21 3.63 -2.30
N ASN A 237 -18.65 4.28 -3.33
CA ASN A 237 -17.59 3.69 -4.14
C ASN A 237 -16.39 3.28 -3.26
N THR A 238 -15.96 4.19 -2.37
CA THR A 238 -14.88 3.93 -1.41
C THR A 238 -15.19 2.72 -0.51
N ILE A 239 -16.42 2.61 0.00
CA ILE A 239 -16.85 1.47 0.82
C ILE A 239 -16.78 0.17 0.02
N TYR A 240 -17.42 0.10 -1.15
CA TYR A 240 -17.46 -1.14 -1.93
C TYR A 240 -16.07 -1.60 -2.37
N VAL A 241 -15.22 -0.67 -2.84
CA VAL A 241 -13.83 -0.96 -3.21
C VAL A 241 -13.05 -1.46 -2.00
N ASN A 242 -13.15 -0.77 -0.86
CA ASN A 242 -12.45 -1.15 0.35
C ASN A 242 -12.89 -2.52 0.82
N ASP A 243 -14.16 -2.69 1.18
CA ASP A 243 -14.68 -3.90 1.82
C ASP A 243 -14.48 -5.15 0.95
N ILE A 244 -14.64 -5.05 -0.37
CA ILE A 244 -14.40 -6.20 -1.25
C ILE A 244 -12.90 -6.55 -1.30
N LEU A 245 -12.02 -5.56 -1.48
CA LEU A 245 -10.59 -5.81 -1.68
C LEU A 245 -9.82 -6.01 -0.36
N SER A 246 -10.33 -5.51 0.76
CA SER A 246 -9.78 -5.65 2.10
C SER A 246 -10.18 -6.96 2.77
N LEU A 247 -11.21 -7.66 2.28
CA LEU A 247 -11.78 -8.85 2.92
C LEU A 247 -10.72 -9.88 3.36
N LYS A 248 -9.71 -10.15 2.52
CA LYS A 248 -8.61 -11.08 2.84
C LYS A 248 -7.77 -10.61 4.03
N LYS A 249 -7.50 -9.30 4.10
CA LYS A 249 -6.79 -8.66 5.22
C LYS A 249 -7.65 -8.76 6.48
N GLU A 250 -8.94 -8.47 6.37
CA GLU A 250 -9.86 -8.43 7.50
C GLU A 250 -10.11 -9.81 8.12
N ILE A 251 -10.31 -10.85 7.31
CA ILE A 251 -10.37 -12.25 7.79
C ILE A 251 -9.08 -12.66 8.50
N ARG A 252 -7.92 -12.20 8.01
CA ARG A 252 -6.63 -12.52 8.64
C ARG A 252 -6.49 -11.83 10.00
N ASP A 253 -6.98 -10.60 10.11
CA ASP A 253 -6.91 -9.78 11.30
C ASP A 253 -8.10 -10.05 12.27
N ASP A 254 -8.93 -11.05 11.97
CA ASP A 254 -10.09 -11.53 12.73
C ASP A 254 -11.19 -10.47 12.94
N THR A 255 -11.31 -9.56 11.98
CA THR A 255 -12.41 -8.59 11.91
C THR A 255 -13.46 -9.06 10.90
N LEU A 256 -14.73 -9.00 11.32
CA LEU A 256 -15.90 -9.40 10.54
C LEU A 256 -16.76 -8.20 10.12
N MET A 257 -16.34 -6.98 10.44
CA MET A 257 -17.05 -5.73 10.12
C MET A 257 -16.81 -5.35 8.67
N ASN A 258 -17.40 -6.12 7.74
CA ASN A 258 -17.18 -6.03 6.31
C ASN A 258 -18.47 -6.32 5.54
N LEU A 259 -18.83 -5.51 4.54
CA LEU A 259 -20.05 -5.71 3.75
C LEU A 259 -20.21 -7.10 3.15
N VAL A 260 -19.13 -7.71 2.66
CA VAL A 260 -19.18 -9.07 2.09
C VAL A 260 -19.60 -10.07 3.15
N VAL A 261 -18.96 -10.01 4.34
CA VAL A 261 -19.24 -10.92 5.45
C VAL A 261 -20.66 -10.74 5.96
N LEU A 262 -21.08 -9.49 6.16
CA LEU A 262 -22.40 -9.15 6.69
C LEU A 262 -23.51 -9.52 5.71
N THR A 263 -23.31 -9.26 4.41
CA THR A 263 -24.29 -9.61 3.38
C THR A 263 -24.41 -11.12 3.21
N MET A 264 -23.32 -11.87 3.31
CA MET A 264 -23.38 -13.35 3.36
C MET A 264 -24.15 -13.85 4.58
N ALA A 265 -23.92 -13.25 5.75
CA ALA A 265 -24.61 -13.63 6.98
C ALA A 265 -26.11 -13.34 6.93
N GLU A 266 -26.51 -12.18 6.41
CA GLU A 266 -27.90 -11.73 6.35
C GLU A 266 -28.71 -12.45 5.28
N THR A 267 -28.12 -12.68 4.09
CA THR A 267 -28.85 -13.26 2.95
C THR A 267 -28.72 -14.78 2.83
N GLY A 268 -27.72 -15.38 3.49
CA GLY A 268 -27.37 -16.79 3.30
C GLY A 268 -26.71 -17.11 1.95
N ASN A 269 -26.44 -16.09 1.11
CA ASN A 269 -25.80 -16.27 -0.18
C ASN A 269 -24.31 -16.62 -0.04
N ASN A 270 -23.78 -17.33 -1.04
CA ASN A 270 -22.36 -17.66 -1.11
C ASN A 270 -21.49 -16.44 -1.50
N LEU A 271 -20.17 -16.58 -1.30
CA LEU A 271 -19.18 -15.53 -1.53
C LEU A 271 -19.25 -14.95 -2.95
N GLU A 272 -19.33 -15.80 -3.98
CA GLU A 272 -19.35 -15.36 -5.38
C GLU A 272 -20.60 -14.53 -5.70
N SER A 273 -21.77 -14.98 -5.24
CA SER A 273 -23.04 -14.27 -5.42
C SER A 273 -23.00 -12.88 -4.75
N VAL A 274 -22.50 -12.82 -3.52
CA VAL A 274 -22.37 -11.55 -2.78
C VAL A 274 -21.38 -10.59 -3.44
N ILE A 275 -20.22 -11.08 -3.88
CA ILE A 275 -19.22 -10.26 -4.59
C ILE A 275 -19.78 -9.69 -5.89
N ASN A 276 -20.51 -10.51 -6.66
CA ASN A 276 -21.16 -10.06 -7.89
C ASN A 276 -22.25 -9.02 -7.60
N SER A 277 -23.06 -9.22 -6.55
CA SER A 277 -24.08 -8.28 -6.13
C SER A 277 -23.47 -6.93 -5.73
N LEU A 278 -22.47 -6.92 -4.84
CA LEU A 278 -21.82 -5.69 -4.39
C LEU A 278 -21.03 -5.01 -5.51
N SER A 279 -20.43 -5.77 -6.43
CA SER A 279 -19.82 -5.19 -7.64
C SER A 279 -20.86 -4.55 -8.55
N GLY A 280 -22.07 -5.11 -8.65
CA GLY A 280 -23.20 -4.50 -9.34
C GLY A 280 -23.62 -3.17 -8.72
N GLU A 281 -23.62 -3.07 -7.38
CA GLU A 281 -23.86 -1.80 -6.68
C GLU A 281 -22.74 -0.78 -6.92
N LEU A 282 -21.46 -1.21 -6.95
CA LEU A 282 -20.34 -0.34 -7.32
C LEU A 282 -20.49 0.24 -8.73
N VAL A 283 -20.96 -0.56 -9.71
CA VAL A 283 -21.25 -0.08 -11.07
C VAL A 283 -22.35 0.98 -11.04
N LYS A 284 -23.44 0.75 -10.31
CA LYS A 284 -24.53 1.73 -10.16
C LYS A 284 -24.02 3.02 -9.51
N CYS A 285 -23.12 2.94 -8.54
CA CYS A 285 -22.51 4.12 -7.93
C CYS A 285 -21.76 4.98 -8.96
N GLY A 286 -20.95 4.37 -9.82
CA GLY A 286 -20.29 5.08 -10.91
C GLY A 286 -21.29 5.75 -11.87
N GLN A 287 -22.34 5.03 -12.27
CA GLN A 287 -23.39 5.55 -13.15
C GLN A 287 -24.15 6.73 -12.52
N ASN A 288 -24.48 6.65 -11.22
CA ASN A 288 -25.16 7.71 -10.49
C ASN A 288 -24.26 8.95 -10.35
N PHE A 289 -22.98 8.75 -10.07
CA PHE A 289 -21.99 9.82 -10.01
C PHE A 289 -21.87 10.53 -11.37
N ASP A 290 -21.76 9.78 -12.46
CA ASP A 290 -21.67 10.35 -13.81
C ASP A 290 -22.96 11.08 -14.19
N ALA A 291 -24.13 10.52 -13.89
CA ALA A 291 -25.41 11.16 -14.15
C ALA A 291 -25.57 12.50 -13.40
N SER A 292 -25.14 12.55 -12.13
CA SER A 292 -25.12 13.79 -11.34
C SER A 292 -24.11 14.79 -11.89
N SER A 293 -22.92 14.34 -12.28
CA SER A 293 -21.90 15.17 -12.93
C SER A 293 -22.42 15.81 -14.22
N HIS A 294 -23.16 15.05 -15.05
CA HIS A 294 -23.79 15.58 -16.26
C HIS A 294 -24.82 16.67 -15.97
N ARG A 295 -25.70 16.46 -14.97
CA ARG A 295 -26.67 17.48 -14.54
C ARG A 295 -25.98 18.72 -13.99
N MET A 296 -24.92 18.55 -13.19
CA MET A 296 -24.13 19.65 -12.65
C MET A 296 -23.50 20.50 -13.76
N ARG A 297 -22.92 19.87 -14.79
CA ARG A 297 -22.40 20.55 -15.99
C ARG A 297 -23.49 21.27 -16.78
N ALA A 298 -24.65 20.66 -16.96
CA ALA A 298 -25.77 21.28 -17.67
C ALA A 298 -26.25 22.55 -16.95
N MET A 299 -26.36 22.51 -15.62
CA MET A 299 -26.68 23.71 -14.83
C MET A 299 -25.58 24.78 -14.93
N ALA A 300 -24.31 24.37 -14.97
CA ALA A 300 -23.18 25.30 -15.09
C ALA A 300 -23.17 26.05 -16.43
N ALA A 301 -23.66 25.41 -17.50
CA ALA A 301 -23.76 26.02 -18.83
C ALA A 301 -24.60 27.30 -18.84
N GLU A 302 -25.60 27.41 -17.94
CA GLU A 302 -26.46 28.59 -17.79
C GLU A 302 -25.73 29.84 -17.23
N TYR A 303 -24.55 29.67 -16.62
CA TYR A 303 -23.82 30.75 -15.93
C TYR A 303 -22.54 31.21 -16.65
N GLY A 304 -22.14 30.51 -17.73
CA GLY A 304 -20.99 30.87 -18.57
C GLY A 304 -19.69 30.11 -18.27
N PRO A 305 -18.61 30.40 -19.03
CA PRO A 305 -17.40 29.56 -19.08
C PRO A 305 -16.65 29.42 -17.75
N SER A 306 -16.60 30.48 -16.93
CA SER A 306 -15.90 30.43 -15.63
C SER A 306 -16.54 29.41 -14.69
N THR A 307 -17.87 29.43 -14.57
CA THR A 307 -18.61 28.47 -13.74
C THR A 307 -18.48 27.05 -14.26
N GLN A 308 -18.51 26.86 -15.58
CA GLN A 308 -18.28 25.54 -16.19
C GLN A 308 -16.90 25.00 -15.85
N GLN A 309 -15.87 25.84 -15.90
CA GLN A 309 -14.51 25.45 -15.55
C GLN A 309 -14.39 25.06 -14.07
N ASP A 310 -15.01 25.83 -13.17
CA ASP A 310 -14.98 25.54 -11.73
C ASP A 310 -15.74 24.25 -11.40
N VAL A 311 -16.88 24.00 -12.04
CA VAL A 311 -17.64 22.74 -11.92
C VAL A 311 -16.83 21.55 -12.44
N GLU A 312 -16.14 21.68 -13.57
CA GLU A 312 -15.32 20.60 -14.11
C GLU A 312 -14.16 20.25 -13.17
N LYS A 313 -13.49 21.26 -12.61
CA LYS A 313 -12.45 21.05 -11.59
C LYS A 313 -13.00 20.31 -10.37
N LEU A 314 -14.17 20.70 -9.85
CA LEU A 314 -14.77 20.04 -8.70
C LEU A 314 -15.12 18.58 -8.97
N ILE A 315 -15.75 18.29 -10.10
CA ILE A 315 -16.05 16.92 -10.52
C ILE A 315 -14.76 16.10 -10.63
N THR A 316 -13.71 16.69 -11.22
CA THR A 316 -12.39 16.04 -11.36
C THR A 316 -11.76 15.73 -10.00
N GLU A 317 -11.84 16.64 -9.03
CA GLU A 317 -11.30 16.40 -7.68
C GLU A 317 -12.05 15.26 -6.96
N TYR A 318 -13.36 15.15 -7.13
CA TYR A 318 -14.12 14.01 -6.59
C TYR A 318 -13.80 12.69 -7.29
N GLN A 319 -13.61 12.71 -8.62
CA GLN A 319 -13.11 11.56 -9.36
C GLN A 319 -11.70 11.15 -8.87
N ARG A 320 -10.83 12.09 -8.55
CA ARG A 320 -9.49 11.83 -8.00
C ARG A 320 -9.55 11.13 -6.64
N ILE A 321 -10.47 11.51 -5.75
CA ILE A 321 -10.68 10.78 -4.49
C ILE A 321 -11.00 9.31 -4.78
N ILE A 322 -11.99 9.07 -5.64
CA ILE A 322 -12.47 7.73 -5.98
C ILE A 322 -11.35 6.88 -6.62
N THR A 323 -10.70 7.42 -7.64
CA THR A 323 -9.64 6.72 -8.38
C THR A 323 -8.38 6.52 -7.53
N ALA A 324 -8.07 7.41 -6.59
CA ALA A 324 -6.98 7.23 -5.65
C ALA A 324 -7.23 6.07 -4.68
N VAL A 325 -8.45 5.94 -4.15
CA VAL A 325 -8.84 4.80 -3.32
C VAL A 325 -8.68 3.50 -4.10
N TRP A 326 -9.23 3.43 -5.32
CA TRP A 326 -9.12 2.25 -6.17
C TRP A 326 -7.67 1.90 -6.51
N THR A 327 -6.91 2.85 -7.05
CA THR A 327 -5.51 2.69 -7.44
C THR A 327 -4.66 2.20 -6.27
N TRP A 328 -4.78 2.88 -5.12
CA TRP A 328 -4.03 2.50 -3.93
C TRP A 328 -4.42 1.11 -3.44
N THR A 329 -5.72 0.79 -3.39
CA THR A 329 -6.22 -0.50 -2.90
C THR A 329 -5.77 -1.67 -3.79
N CYS A 330 -5.72 -1.47 -5.11
CA CYS A 330 -5.23 -2.47 -6.06
C CYS A 330 -3.72 -2.69 -5.98
N LEU A 331 -2.92 -1.63 -5.73
CA LEU A 331 -1.46 -1.68 -5.83
C LEU A 331 -0.76 -1.85 -4.48
N THR A 332 -1.41 -1.51 -3.38
CA THR A 332 -0.79 -1.55 -2.06
C THR A 332 -0.55 -3.00 -1.59
N PRO A 333 0.64 -3.30 -1.06
CA PRO A 333 0.87 -4.55 -0.33
C PRO A 333 -0.03 -4.75 0.90
N ARG A 334 -0.70 -3.70 1.40
CA ARG A 334 -1.57 -3.76 2.60
C ARG A 334 -2.65 -4.85 2.49
N TYR A 335 -3.27 -4.99 1.32
CA TYR A 335 -4.36 -5.95 1.09
C TYR A 335 -3.89 -7.30 0.55
N GLY A 336 -2.62 -7.40 0.12
CA GLY A 336 -2.00 -8.66 -0.26
C GLY A 336 -2.68 -9.36 -1.45
N GLN A 337 -3.12 -8.57 -2.44
CA GLN A 337 -3.61 -9.09 -3.71
C GLN A 337 -2.48 -9.81 -4.43
N THR A 338 -2.64 -11.12 -4.60
CA THR A 338 -1.56 -12.03 -4.97
C THR A 338 -1.43 -12.26 -6.47
N GLU A 339 -2.46 -11.97 -7.28
CA GLU A 339 -2.44 -12.17 -8.74
C GLU A 339 -3.59 -11.37 -9.39
N MET A 340 -3.28 -10.30 -10.13
CA MET A 340 -4.19 -9.79 -11.15
C MET A 340 -4.01 -10.67 -12.40
N THR A 341 -5.01 -11.48 -12.75
CA THR A 341 -5.00 -12.22 -14.02
C THR A 341 -5.23 -11.23 -15.16
N ASN A 342 -4.13 -10.74 -15.76
CA ASN A 342 -4.11 -9.75 -16.83
C ASN A 342 -5.11 -10.03 -17.96
N THR A 343 -5.96 -9.03 -18.26
CA THR A 343 -5.96 -8.46 -19.62
C THR A 343 -5.15 -7.16 -19.58
N CYS A 344 -4.28 -6.97 -20.57
CA CYS A 344 -3.23 -5.96 -20.72
C CYS A 344 -3.47 -4.58 -20.07
N PHE A 345 -2.51 -4.10 -19.27
CA PHE A 345 -2.25 -2.66 -19.13
C PHE A 345 -1.54 -2.18 -20.42
N SER A 346 -2.29 -1.61 -21.35
CA SER A 346 -1.71 -0.74 -22.37
C SER A 346 -2.29 0.66 -22.20
N CYS A 347 -1.71 1.44 -21.28
CA CYS A 347 -1.75 2.90 -21.39
C CYS A 347 -0.36 3.37 -21.83
N GLY A 348 -0.35 4.36 -22.73
CA GLY A 348 0.84 4.89 -23.36
C GLY A 348 1.94 5.27 -22.36
N ASP A 349 3.16 4.95 -22.75
CA ASP A 349 4.41 5.47 -22.18
C ASP A 349 4.53 5.49 -20.66
N HIS A 350 4.37 4.34 -19.99
CA HIS A 350 5.22 3.93 -18.86
C HIS A 350 5.01 2.44 -18.55
N VAL A 351 5.94 1.60 -18.99
CA VAL A 351 5.88 0.15 -18.77
C VAL A 351 6.15 -0.18 -17.30
N VAL A 352 5.09 -0.48 -16.53
CA VAL A 352 5.22 -1.24 -15.28
C VAL A 352 5.41 -2.70 -15.63
N ILE A 353 6.67 -3.09 -15.89
CA ILE A 353 7.02 -4.51 -16.07
C ILE A 353 6.87 -5.20 -14.71
N CYS A 354 6.00 -6.21 -14.64
CA CYS A 354 5.98 -7.21 -13.57
C CYS A 354 7.41 -7.72 -13.30
N LYS A 355 8.05 -7.16 -12.26
CA LYS A 355 9.38 -7.57 -11.79
C LYS A 355 9.27 -8.96 -11.16
N GLY A 356 9.43 -9.99 -11.97
CA GLY A 356 9.53 -11.37 -11.48
C GLY A 356 9.83 -12.39 -12.57
N PHE A 357 9.22 -12.26 -13.75
CA PHE A 357 9.29 -13.31 -14.78
C PHE A 357 10.13 -12.92 -16.01
N LEU A 358 10.13 -11.64 -16.41
CA LEU A 358 10.76 -11.22 -17.66
C LEU A 358 12.31 -11.17 -17.59
N GLY A 359 12.86 -10.80 -16.43
CA GLY A 359 14.32 -10.75 -16.23
C GLY A 359 14.99 -12.13 -16.26
N VAL A 360 14.29 -13.15 -15.76
CA VAL A 360 14.78 -14.54 -15.80
C VAL A 360 14.67 -15.12 -17.20
N LEU A 361 13.59 -14.82 -17.93
CA LEU A 361 13.43 -15.30 -19.31
C LEU A 361 14.47 -14.69 -20.26
N MET A 362 14.77 -13.40 -20.11
CA MET A 362 15.78 -12.70 -20.92
C MET A 362 17.20 -13.20 -20.62
N ALA A 363 17.52 -13.48 -19.35
CA ALA A 363 18.79 -14.06 -18.95
C ALA A 363 18.97 -15.50 -19.47
N VAL A 364 17.92 -16.33 -19.41
CA VAL A 364 17.95 -17.71 -19.92
C VAL A 364 18.04 -17.74 -21.46
N CYS A 365 17.34 -16.85 -22.16
CA CYS A 365 17.42 -16.75 -23.62
C CYS A 365 18.77 -16.19 -24.12
N GLY A 366 19.37 -15.23 -23.39
CA GLY A 366 20.73 -14.73 -23.66
C GLY A 366 21.81 -15.78 -23.41
N PHE A 367 21.65 -16.59 -22.36
CA PHE A 367 22.58 -17.68 -22.05
C PHE A 367 22.48 -18.81 -23.09
N LEU A 368 21.28 -19.16 -23.55
CA LEU A 368 21.08 -20.21 -24.57
C LEU A 368 21.56 -19.81 -25.97
N ARG A 369 21.54 -18.51 -26.33
CA ARG A 369 22.15 -18.02 -27.58
C ARG A 369 23.68 -18.06 -27.55
N SER A 370 24.28 -17.77 -26.40
CA SER A 370 25.74 -17.79 -26.23
C SER A 370 26.29 -19.22 -26.11
N TRP A 371 25.46 -20.18 -25.68
CA TRP A 371 25.87 -21.59 -25.52
C TRP A 371 25.93 -22.40 -26.82
N ARG A 372 25.42 -21.85 -27.94
CA ARG A 372 25.54 -22.50 -29.27
C ARG A 372 26.91 -22.34 -29.93
N TYR A 373 27.79 -21.49 -29.40
CA TYR A 373 29.10 -21.21 -30.01
C TYR A 373 30.30 -21.88 -29.33
N VAL A 374 30.11 -22.70 -28.30
CA VAL A 374 31.22 -23.37 -27.61
C VAL A 374 30.90 -24.83 -27.33
N ARG A 375 31.39 -25.73 -28.19
CA ARG A 375 31.70 -27.15 -27.88
C ARG A 375 32.76 -27.66 -28.87
N PRO A 376 33.64 -28.62 -28.49
CA PRO A 376 33.23 -29.82 -27.75
C PRO A 376 34.21 -30.33 -26.66
N ALA A 377 33.64 -30.80 -25.55
CA ALA A 377 33.91 -32.11 -24.93
C ALA A 377 33.30 -32.15 -23.52
N VAL A 378 33.17 -33.35 -22.96
CA VAL A 378 32.59 -33.72 -21.65
C VAL A 378 31.12 -34.17 -21.73
N ARG A 379 30.98 -35.50 -21.85
CA ARG A 379 29.81 -36.27 -21.43
C ARG A 379 29.67 -36.14 -19.92
N LEU A 380 28.56 -35.57 -19.43
CA LEU A 380 28.14 -35.76 -18.05
C LEU A 380 26.70 -36.26 -18.01
N THR A 381 26.57 -37.54 -17.67
CA THR A 381 25.35 -38.23 -17.31
C THR A 381 24.88 -37.78 -15.92
N ARG A 382 23.76 -37.05 -15.83
CA ARG A 382 22.67 -37.15 -14.81
C ARG A 382 21.84 -35.87 -14.81
N LYS A 383 20.54 -36.00 -15.10
CA LYS A 383 19.53 -34.94 -14.93
C LYS A 383 19.39 -34.60 -13.44
N ILE A 384 19.72 -33.38 -13.06
CA ILE A 384 19.28 -32.75 -11.80
C ILE A 384 18.56 -31.47 -12.20
N SER A 385 17.32 -31.32 -11.72
CA SER A 385 16.41 -30.23 -12.07
C SER A 385 16.91 -28.89 -11.52
N VAL A 386 17.13 -27.93 -12.42
CA VAL A 386 17.54 -26.52 -12.15
C VAL A 386 16.56 -25.80 -11.22
N THR A 387 15.30 -26.25 -11.19
CA THR A 387 14.22 -25.65 -10.38
C THR A 387 14.46 -25.76 -8.87
N SER A 388 15.22 -26.76 -8.42
CA SER A 388 15.44 -26.99 -6.99
C SER A 388 16.54 -26.11 -6.38
N GLN A 389 17.46 -25.56 -7.18
CA GLN A 389 18.54 -24.70 -6.68
C GLN A 389 18.08 -23.26 -6.45
N ILE A 390 17.15 -22.77 -7.28
CA ILE A 390 16.63 -21.40 -7.21
C ILE A 390 15.78 -21.18 -5.94
N LEU A 391 15.01 -22.19 -5.53
CA LEU A 391 14.20 -22.14 -4.31
C LEU A 391 15.02 -22.17 -3.01
N TYR A 392 16.26 -22.68 -3.05
CA TYR A 392 17.12 -22.74 -1.88
C TYR A 392 17.93 -21.45 -1.68
N ALA A 393 18.38 -20.81 -2.76
CA ALA A 393 19.12 -19.54 -2.72
C ALA A 393 18.28 -18.39 -2.14
N HIS A 394 16.95 -18.42 -2.31
CA HIS A 394 16.05 -17.38 -1.81
C HIS A 394 15.87 -17.38 -0.28
N ARG A 395 16.28 -18.46 0.42
CA ARG A 395 16.14 -18.60 1.89
C ARG A 395 17.38 -18.19 2.69
N LEU A 396 18.53 -17.90 2.07
CA LEU A 396 19.80 -17.74 2.77
C LEU A 396 20.48 -16.36 2.64
N LEU A 397 19.88 -15.39 1.94
CA LEU A 397 20.46 -14.05 1.80
C LEU A 397 19.77 -13.02 2.73
N PRO A 398 20.43 -12.56 3.81
CA PRO A 398 19.99 -11.37 4.52
C PRO A 398 20.34 -10.14 3.68
N TRP A 399 19.33 -9.45 3.16
CA TRP A 399 19.50 -8.16 2.50
C TRP A 399 19.75 -7.07 3.54
N SER A 400 21.01 -6.66 3.73
CA SER A 400 21.34 -5.43 4.43
C SER A 400 21.21 -4.25 3.46
N ARG A 401 20.23 -3.38 3.74
CA ARG A 401 20.12 -2.03 3.15
C ARG A 401 20.87 -1.07 4.06
N SER A 402 21.92 -0.43 3.56
CA SER A 402 22.27 0.91 4.05
C SER A 402 23.04 1.68 2.99
N GLY A 403 22.43 2.77 2.51
CA GLY A 403 23.16 3.92 2.04
C GLY A 403 23.67 4.65 3.28
N THR A 404 24.97 4.51 3.51
CA THR A 404 25.85 5.33 4.37
C THR A 404 25.37 5.66 5.79
N CYS A 405 25.89 4.90 6.76
CA CYS A 405 26.73 5.49 7.82
C CYS A 405 27.79 4.46 8.28
N SER A 406 29.07 4.85 8.22
CA SER A 406 30.33 4.13 8.56
C SER A 406 30.85 3.04 7.60
N VAL A 407 32.11 3.22 7.17
CA VAL A 407 32.87 2.36 6.24
C VAL A 407 33.48 1.19 6.99
N SER A 408 33.17 -0.05 6.59
CA SER A 408 33.81 -1.27 7.11
C SER A 408 35.14 -1.55 6.39
N PRO A 409 36.18 -2.04 7.10
CA PRO A 409 37.51 -2.35 6.52
C PRO A 409 37.49 -3.29 5.31
N ALA A 410 36.48 -4.16 5.21
CA ALA A 410 36.35 -5.12 4.11
C ALA A 410 36.08 -4.46 2.73
N ASN A 411 35.51 -3.24 2.71
CA ASN A 411 35.28 -2.52 1.46
C ASN A 411 36.55 -1.88 0.91
N LEU A 412 37.47 -1.46 1.78
CA LEU A 412 38.76 -0.88 1.38
C LEU A 412 39.69 -1.92 0.75
N GLU A 413 39.62 -3.16 1.21
CA GLU A 413 40.45 -4.27 0.70
C GLU A 413 39.99 -4.75 -0.69
N LEU A 414 38.71 -4.62 -1.00
CA LEU A 414 38.13 -4.94 -2.31
C LEU A 414 38.40 -3.85 -3.35
N ASP A 415 38.32 -2.58 -2.96
CA ASP A 415 38.66 -1.44 -3.83
C ASP A 415 40.16 -1.43 -4.18
N ALA A 416 41.04 -1.75 -3.22
CA ALA A 416 42.47 -1.88 -3.47
C ALA A 416 42.80 -2.97 -4.50
N ARG A 417 42.07 -4.10 -4.45
CA ARG A 417 42.27 -5.25 -5.34
C ARG A 417 41.71 -5.03 -6.74
N ALA A 418 40.64 -4.24 -6.86
CA ALA A 418 40.13 -3.79 -8.15
C ALA A 418 41.11 -2.84 -8.84
N GLN A 419 41.73 -1.93 -8.07
CA GLN A 419 42.74 -1.00 -8.58
C GLN A 419 44.01 -1.74 -9.05
N GLU A 420 44.46 -2.75 -8.31
CA GLU A 420 45.65 -3.56 -8.65
C GLU A 420 45.45 -4.36 -9.95
N ILE A 421 44.25 -4.89 -10.21
CA ILE A 421 43.92 -5.59 -11.45
C ILE A 421 43.86 -4.61 -12.63
N GLN A 422 43.39 -3.39 -12.40
CA GLN A 422 43.32 -2.33 -13.40
C GLN A 422 44.72 -1.83 -13.81
N ASP A 423 45.64 -1.74 -12.84
CA ASP A 423 47.05 -1.40 -13.08
C ASP A 423 47.85 -2.54 -13.73
N GLN A 424 47.46 -3.80 -13.52
CA GLN A 424 48.03 -4.94 -14.24
C GLN A 424 47.57 -4.98 -15.71
N GLN A 425 46.34 -4.56 -15.99
CA GLN A 425 45.80 -4.48 -17.35
C GLN A 425 46.39 -3.31 -18.16
N SER A 426 46.77 -2.20 -17.51
CA SER A 426 47.43 -1.08 -18.20
C SER A 426 48.89 -1.39 -18.59
N LYS A 427 49.56 -2.28 -17.85
CA LYS A 427 50.96 -2.66 -18.10
C LYS A 427 51.16 -3.73 -19.18
N SER A 428 50.12 -4.45 -19.61
CA SER A 428 50.25 -5.55 -20.57
C SER A 428 50.16 -5.14 -22.05
N GLY A 429 49.94 -3.85 -22.36
CA GLY A 429 50.17 -3.30 -23.70
C GLY A 429 49.29 -3.84 -24.84
N ILE A 430 48.14 -4.46 -24.54
CA ILE A 430 47.21 -4.95 -25.58
C ILE A 430 45.95 -4.08 -25.57
N LEU A 431 45.80 -3.23 -26.58
CA LEU A 431 44.56 -2.51 -26.89
C LEU A 431 44.04 -2.94 -28.27
N SER A 432 42.77 -3.34 -28.31
CA SER A 432 41.84 -2.87 -29.34
C SER A 432 40.47 -2.59 -28.71
N PRO A 433 39.66 -1.68 -29.26
CA PRO A 433 38.55 -1.05 -28.55
C PRO A 433 37.21 -1.73 -28.84
N GLU A 434 36.59 -2.35 -27.83
CA GLU A 434 35.16 -2.69 -27.80
C GLU A 434 34.60 -2.45 -26.38
N PRO A 435 33.28 -2.20 -26.23
CA PRO A 435 32.77 -1.28 -25.22
C PRO A 435 33.02 -1.79 -23.80
N VAL A 436 33.65 -0.92 -23.01
CA VAL A 436 33.81 -1.04 -21.56
C VAL A 436 32.48 -1.49 -20.95
N LEU A 437 32.45 -2.73 -20.45
CA LEU A 437 31.36 -3.21 -19.61
C LEU A 437 31.14 -2.17 -18.51
N SER A 438 29.93 -1.63 -18.38
CA SER A 438 29.62 -0.67 -17.32
C SER A 438 30.03 -1.25 -15.96
N LYS A 439 30.50 -0.42 -15.01
CA LYS A 439 30.86 -0.85 -13.64
C LYS A 439 29.83 -1.82 -13.06
N ALA A 440 28.54 -1.58 -13.30
CA ALA A 440 27.44 -2.45 -12.87
C ALA A 440 27.51 -3.87 -13.46
N THR A 441 27.85 -4.02 -14.75
CA THR A 441 27.98 -5.31 -15.42
C THR A 441 29.21 -6.08 -14.92
N PHE A 442 30.31 -5.38 -14.63
CA PHE A 442 31.51 -5.97 -14.02
C PHE A 442 31.23 -6.46 -12.59
N TYR A 443 30.54 -5.66 -11.77
CA TYR A 443 30.11 -6.07 -10.43
C TYR A 443 29.16 -7.27 -10.47
N ILE A 444 28.20 -7.31 -11.38
CA ILE A 444 27.27 -8.44 -11.53
C ILE A 444 28.02 -9.74 -11.89
N LEU A 445 29.03 -9.68 -12.77
CA LEU A 445 29.87 -10.83 -13.11
C LEU A 445 30.74 -11.26 -11.92
N LEU A 446 31.32 -10.32 -11.17
CA LEU A 446 32.13 -10.61 -9.99
C LEU A 446 31.29 -11.22 -8.86
N TYR A 447 30.10 -10.70 -8.58
CA TYR A 447 29.16 -11.27 -7.61
C TYR A 447 28.63 -12.63 -8.07
N GLY A 448 28.41 -12.82 -9.37
CA GLY A 448 28.03 -14.10 -9.95
C GLY A 448 29.11 -15.16 -9.77
N LEU A 449 30.38 -14.83 -10.06
CA LEU A 449 31.52 -15.72 -9.90
C LEU A 449 31.85 -16.01 -8.43
N ALA A 450 31.73 -15.01 -7.54
CA ALA A 450 31.89 -15.19 -6.10
C ALA A 450 30.79 -16.08 -5.52
N ALA A 451 29.53 -15.89 -5.93
CA ALA A 451 28.43 -16.77 -5.55
C ALA A 451 28.65 -18.20 -6.06
N GLN A 452 29.15 -18.36 -7.28
CA GLN A 452 29.47 -19.67 -7.85
C GLN A 452 30.61 -20.36 -7.08
N SER A 453 31.65 -19.62 -6.69
CA SER A 453 32.74 -20.13 -5.83
C SER A 453 32.27 -20.53 -4.44
N ILE A 454 31.37 -19.76 -3.81
CA ILE A 454 30.81 -20.07 -2.49
C ILE A 454 29.93 -21.32 -2.58
N ILE A 455 29.07 -21.40 -3.59
CA ILE A 455 28.22 -22.58 -3.85
C ILE A 455 29.09 -23.81 -4.13
N GLN A 456 30.18 -23.66 -4.88
CA GLN A 456 31.10 -24.77 -5.17
C GLN A 456 31.80 -25.26 -3.90
N LYS A 457 32.29 -24.33 -3.06
CA LYS A 457 32.93 -24.64 -1.78
C LYS A 457 31.96 -25.31 -0.80
N GLU A 458 30.70 -24.88 -0.79
CA GLU A 458 29.67 -25.45 0.08
C GLU A 458 29.15 -26.81 -0.42
N ILE A 459 29.16 -27.05 -1.74
CA ILE A 459 28.94 -28.38 -2.32
C ILE A 459 30.12 -29.32 -1.98
N GLU A 460 31.35 -28.83 -2.00
CA GLU A 460 32.54 -29.57 -1.57
C GLU A 460 32.48 -29.91 -0.07
N ASP A 461 32.09 -28.96 0.78
CA ASP A 461 31.92 -29.17 2.22
C ASP A 461 30.75 -30.12 2.53
N GLN A 462 29.62 -30.02 1.81
CA GLN A 462 28.53 -30.99 1.95
C GLN A 462 28.92 -32.38 1.45
N ASN A 463 29.72 -32.50 0.40
CA ASN A 463 30.24 -33.79 -0.06
C ASN A 463 31.25 -34.37 0.93
N THR A 464 32.04 -33.53 1.59
CA THR A 464 32.97 -33.91 2.66
C THR A 464 32.21 -34.36 3.91
N HIS A 465 31.13 -33.65 4.28
CA HIS A 465 30.26 -34.01 5.40
C HIS A 465 29.42 -35.27 5.13
N ARG A 466 28.99 -35.50 3.87
CA ARG A 466 28.35 -36.76 3.44
C ARG A 466 29.34 -37.93 3.41
N LYS A 467 30.60 -37.71 3.00
CA LYS A 467 31.69 -38.70 3.13
C LYS A 467 31.96 -39.03 4.60
N ALA A 468 32.04 -38.03 5.48
CA ALA A 468 32.21 -38.22 6.93
C ALA A 468 31.04 -39.01 7.55
N LYS A 469 29.79 -38.66 7.22
CA LYS A 469 28.60 -39.43 7.66
C LYS A 469 28.56 -40.86 7.12
N ARG A 470 29.09 -41.10 5.91
CA ARG A 470 29.21 -42.45 5.33
C ARG A 470 30.31 -43.26 6.02
N ILE A 471 31.43 -42.65 6.39
CA ILE A 471 32.50 -43.26 7.18
C ILE A 471 31.99 -43.61 8.59
N VAL A 472 31.26 -42.70 9.25
CA VAL A 472 30.65 -42.95 10.57
C VAL A 472 29.60 -44.07 10.50
N ARG A 473 28.77 -44.12 9.43
CA ARG A 473 27.83 -45.24 9.20
C ARG A 473 28.53 -46.57 8.91
N LEU A 474 29.65 -46.57 8.19
CA LEU A 474 30.43 -47.78 7.91
C LEU A 474 31.15 -48.27 9.17
N GLN A 475 31.73 -47.38 9.98
CA GLN A 475 32.32 -47.71 11.28
C GLN A 475 31.28 -48.21 12.30
N GLY A 476 30.06 -47.64 12.25
CA GLY A 476 28.92 -48.12 13.03
C GLY A 476 28.50 -49.56 12.66
N LYS A 477 28.46 -49.89 11.37
CA LYS A 477 28.15 -51.26 10.89
C LYS A 477 29.24 -52.28 11.20
N VAL A 478 30.53 -51.89 11.20
CA VAL A 478 31.64 -52.78 11.58
C VAL A 478 31.61 -53.10 13.09
N LYS A 479 31.14 -52.17 13.95
CA LYS A 479 30.91 -52.46 15.37
C LYS A 479 29.72 -53.41 15.60
N THR A 480 28.66 -53.33 14.81
CA THR A 480 27.50 -54.24 14.95
C THR A 480 27.79 -55.67 14.49
N HIS A 481 28.77 -55.88 13.60
CA HIS A 481 29.21 -57.21 13.17
C HIS A 481 30.23 -57.89 14.10
N ARG A 482 30.79 -57.16 15.08
CA ARG A 482 31.67 -57.72 16.12
C ARG A 482 30.96 -58.06 17.44
N ILE A 483 29.66 -57.77 17.55
CA ILE A 483 28.81 -58.08 18.72
C ILE A 483 27.83 -59.24 18.42
N LEU A 484 27.86 -59.81 17.20
CA LEU A 484 27.05 -60.96 16.79
C LEU A 484 27.91 -62.09 16.19
N LYS A 485 29.06 -62.39 16.83
CA LYS A 485 29.80 -63.65 16.67
C LYS A 485 30.32 -64.12 18.01
#